data_AF-A0A5E8C2Y3-F1
#
_entry.id   AF-A0A5E8C2Y3-F1
#
_cell.length_a   1.000
_cell.length_b   1.000
_cell.length_c   1.000
_cell.angle_alpha   90.00
_cell.angle_beta   90.00
_cell.angle_gamma   90.00
#
_symmetry.space_group_name_H-M   'P 1'
#
loop_
_entity.id
_entity.type
_entity.pdbx_description
1 polymer ?
#
loop_
_entity_poly.entity_id
_entity_poly.type
_entity_poly.pdbx_seq_one_letter_code
_entity_poly.pdbx_strand_id
1 'polypeptide(L)'
;MKLKPSIFDEISSSYFGAPPPPPPKYTDATNDETYLEDESGRVRLVGSLIENSLLVTGCVAAILGRELPSGDFEVLDIRFTEYAPQQPIPEVSYKKAQYVAIISGLSIDNSANNENYLQPLVEFFNGELGGDEDRKLSSNIVHLIIAGNSLNTKTDVDSNISDEQSASEIPKIPLKKINDFSRIASDPLKRLDQLIKDIAFCIPTSIMPGEFDFSNLTLPQQPLHKAFFHLSRELKPFNSFFNITNPSYWSFNGITLLGDSGQPINDMYKYLHEYDIDRLDLMNQCLRWQTIAPTAPDTLGKFLKIAARKEKS
;
A
#
# COMPACT_ATOMS: atom_id res chain seq x y z
N MET A 1 18.03 -13.43 0.12
CA MET A 1 18.53 -12.46 -0.87
C MET A 1 19.60 -11.60 -0.24
N LYS A 2 20.70 -11.37 -0.96
CA LYS A 2 21.90 -10.72 -0.40
C LYS A 2 21.76 -9.20 -0.21
N LEU A 3 21.01 -8.54 -1.10
CA LEU A 3 20.84 -7.08 -1.09
C LEU A 3 19.65 -6.62 -0.20
N LYS A 4 18.94 -7.55 0.44
CA LYS A 4 17.85 -7.23 1.38
C LYS A 4 18.46 -6.48 2.59
N PRO A 5 17.91 -5.31 2.98
CA PRO A 5 18.40 -4.57 4.14
C PRO A 5 18.35 -5.43 5.40
N SER A 6 19.43 -5.34 6.18
CA SER A 6 19.58 -6.07 7.44
C SER A 6 19.72 -5.06 8.56
N ILE A 7 18.84 -5.15 9.55
CA ILE A 7 18.88 -4.31 10.75
C ILE A 7 20.22 -4.49 11.49
N PHE A 8 20.79 -5.70 11.47
CA PHE A 8 22.09 -5.94 12.09
C PHE A 8 23.22 -5.20 11.37
N ASP A 9 23.18 -5.17 10.04
CA ASP A 9 24.15 -4.43 9.23
C ASP A 9 23.98 -2.92 9.45
N GLU A 10 22.74 -2.42 9.52
CA GLU A 10 22.43 -1.02 9.84
C GLU A 10 22.93 -0.63 11.24
N ILE A 11 22.67 -1.46 12.26
CA ILE A 11 23.16 -1.19 13.63
C ILE A 11 24.69 -1.20 13.65
N SER A 12 25.34 -2.15 12.97
CA SER A 12 26.80 -2.21 12.91
C SER A 12 27.43 -1.03 12.15
N SER A 13 26.78 -0.56 11.09
CA SER A 13 27.24 0.55 10.25
C SER A 13 26.85 1.92 10.80
N SER A 14 25.86 2.01 11.69
CA SER A 14 25.47 3.26 12.37
C SER A 14 26.60 3.85 13.24
N TYR A 15 27.63 3.06 13.56
CA TYR A 15 28.89 3.54 14.14
C TYR A 15 29.79 4.31 13.12
N PHE A 16 29.54 4.17 11.82
CA PHE A 16 30.40 4.63 10.71
C PHE A 16 29.69 5.53 9.68
N GLY A 17 28.61 6.21 10.07
CA GLY A 17 27.89 7.19 9.23
C GLY A 17 26.52 6.71 8.76
N ALA A 18 25.86 7.50 7.90
CA ALA A 18 24.56 7.14 7.35
C ALA A 18 24.72 6.01 6.33
N PRO A 19 23.87 4.95 6.37
CA PRO A 19 23.92 3.89 5.38
C PRO A 19 23.57 4.45 3.99
N PRO A 20 24.10 3.84 2.91
CA PRO A 20 23.73 4.21 1.55
C PRO A 20 22.22 3.99 1.32
N PRO A 21 21.61 4.75 0.39
CA PRO A 21 20.20 4.56 0.07
C PRO A 21 19.97 3.11 -0.40
N PRO A 22 18.87 2.46 0.04
CA PRO A 22 18.59 1.09 -0.35
C PRO A 22 18.43 0.99 -1.87
N PRO A 23 18.91 -0.10 -2.49
CA PRO A 23 18.73 -0.29 -3.93
C PRO A 23 17.24 -0.43 -4.28
N PRO A 24 16.85 -0.12 -5.53
CA PRO A 24 15.45 -0.20 -5.96
C PRO A 24 14.90 -1.64 -5.94
N LYS A 25 15.78 -2.63 -6.04
CA LYS A 25 15.49 -4.05 -5.93
C LYS A 25 16.54 -4.74 -5.05
N TYR A 26 16.13 -5.84 -4.42
CA TYR A 26 16.97 -6.61 -3.50
C TYR A 26 17.47 -7.93 -4.09
N THR A 27 17.28 -8.12 -5.38
CA THR A 27 17.62 -9.35 -6.07
C THR A 27 19.07 -9.38 -6.57
N ASP A 28 19.68 -10.55 -6.46
CA ASP A 28 21.00 -10.90 -6.98
C ASP A 28 20.89 -12.27 -7.65
N ALA A 29 20.84 -12.28 -8.98
CA ALA A 29 20.64 -13.49 -9.78
C ALA A 29 21.70 -14.59 -9.53
N THR A 30 22.86 -14.24 -8.95
CA THR A 30 23.92 -15.21 -8.69
C THR A 30 23.89 -15.81 -7.29
N ASN A 31 23.35 -15.07 -6.31
CA ASN A 31 23.45 -15.42 -4.90
C ASN A 31 22.10 -15.64 -4.22
N ASP A 32 21.00 -15.34 -4.89
CA ASP A 32 19.68 -15.55 -4.33
C ASP A 32 19.31 -17.04 -4.30
N GLU A 33 18.75 -17.45 -3.17
CA GLU A 33 18.36 -18.82 -2.90
C GLU A 33 16.89 -18.85 -2.47
N THR A 34 16.18 -19.87 -2.93
CA THR A 34 14.78 -20.12 -2.58
C THR A 34 14.70 -21.35 -1.68
N TYR A 35 13.95 -21.23 -0.58
CA TYR A 35 13.73 -22.32 0.36
C TYR A 35 12.24 -22.61 0.48
N LEU A 36 11.89 -23.89 0.59
CA LEU A 36 10.57 -24.32 1.05
C LEU A 36 10.65 -24.50 2.56
N GLU A 37 9.70 -23.91 3.29
CA GLU A 37 9.62 -23.95 4.74
C GLU A 37 8.27 -24.49 5.19
N ASP A 38 8.30 -25.41 6.16
CA ASP A 38 7.12 -25.93 6.86
C ASP A 38 7.37 -25.99 8.38
N GLU A 39 6.46 -26.63 9.14
CA GLU A 39 6.61 -26.79 10.59
C GLU A 39 7.80 -27.68 11.00
N SER A 40 8.32 -28.50 10.08
CA SER A 40 9.38 -29.47 10.33
C SER A 40 10.77 -28.92 10.02
N GLY A 41 10.89 -28.01 9.06
CA GLY A 41 12.16 -27.39 8.71
C GLY A 41 12.16 -26.66 7.37
N ARG A 42 13.37 -26.49 6.82
CA ARG A 42 13.62 -25.78 5.56
C ARG A 42 14.44 -26.65 4.62
N VAL A 43 14.09 -26.66 3.34
CA VAL A 43 14.87 -27.31 2.28
C VAL A 43 15.11 -26.33 1.13
N ARG A 44 16.34 -26.32 0.61
CA ARG A 44 16.70 -25.47 -0.53
C ARG A 44 16.09 -26.05 -1.81
N LEU A 45 15.44 -25.19 -2.60
CA LEU A 45 14.88 -25.55 -3.89
C LEU A 45 15.88 -25.24 -5.01
N VAL A 46 16.04 -26.17 -5.94
CA VAL A 46 16.90 -26.02 -7.12
C VAL A 46 16.18 -26.49 -8.38
N GLY A 47 16.63 -26.01 -9.54
CA GLY A 47 16.11 -26.37 -10.86
C GLY A 47 15.52 -25.18 -11.61
N SER A 48 15.39 -25.33 -12.94
CA SER A 48 14.98 -24.25 -13.85
C SER A 48 13.55 -23.77 -13.64
N LEU A 49 12.68 -24.56 -13.02
CA LEU A 49 11.31 -24.14 -12.71
C LEU A 49 11.27 -23.00 -11.69
N ILE A 50 12.23 -22.96 -10.76
CA ILE A 50 12.32 -21.88 -9.76
C ILE A 50 12.68 -20.56 -10.46
N GLU A 51 13.67 -20.60 -11.35
CA GLU A 51 14.14 -19.42 -12.10
C GLU A 51 13.05 -18.81 -12.99
N ASN A 52 12.17 -19.64 -13.55
CA ASN A 52 11.09 -19.20 -14.44
C ASN A 52 9.75 -18.94 -13.73
N SER A 53 9.70 -19.09 -12.41
CA SER A 53 8.48 -18.91 -11.63
C SER A 53 8.51 -17.60 -10.87
N LEU A 54 7.39 -16.88 -10.88
CA LEU A 54 7.19 -15.72 -10.01
C LEU A 54 7.01 -16.22 -8.58
N LEU A 55 8.07 -16.16 -7.78
CA LEU A 55 8.07 -16.53 -6.37
C LEU A 55 8.53 -15.35 -5.53
N VAL A 56 7.80 -15.11 -4.43
CA VAL A 56 8.21 -14.19 -3.37
C VAL A 56 8.08 -14.90 -2.02
N THR A 57 8.75 -14.37 -1.00
CA THR A 57 8.65 -14.87 0.37
C THR A 57 7.18 -14.88 0.84
N GLY A 58 6.80 -15.91 1.59
CA GLY A 58 5.45 -16.10 2.12
C GLY A 58 4.40 -16.63 1.12
N CYS A 59 4.77 -16.89 -0.14
CA CYS A 59 3.91 -17.62 -1.06
C CYS A 59 3.75 -19.08 -0.63
N VAL A 60 2.51 -19.57 -0.70
CA VAL A 60 2.19 -20.98 -0.44
C VAL A 60 1.96 -21.68 -1.77
N ALA A 61 2.69 -22.76 -2.00
CA ALA A 61 2.60 -23.58 -3.20
C ALA A 61 2.78 -25.05 -2.87
N ALA A 62 2.19 -25.93 -3.68
CA ALA A 62 2.50 -27.34 -3.68
C ALA A 62 3.69 -27.58 -4.63
N ILE A 63 4.73 -28.23 -4.12
CA ILE A 63 5.97 -28.49 -4.85
C ILE A 63 6.17 -29.99 -4.96
N LEU A 64 6.30 -30.49 -6.18
CA LEU A 64 6.66 -31.88 -6.46
C LEU A 64 8.11 -31.92 -6.92
N GLY A 65 8.88 -32.86 -6.38
CA GLY A 65 10.29 -32.99 -6.72
C GLY A 65 10.93 -34.20 -6.06
N ARG A 66 12.26 -34.19 -6.06
CA ARG A 66 13.08 -35.23 -5.44
C ARG A 66 14.24 -34.64 -4.68
N GLU A 67 14.62 -35.30 -3.60
CA GLU A 67 15.83 -34.97 -2.85
C GLU A 67 17.07 -35.42 -3.62
N LEU A 68 18.06 -34.53 -3.70
CA LEU A 68 19.38 -34.81 -4.24
C LEU A 68 20.32 -35.29 -3.11
N PRO A 69 21.39 -36.03 -3.43
CA PRO A 69 22.38 -36.44 -2.43
C PRO A 69 23.07 -35.27 -1.69
N SER A 70 22.98 -34.04 -2.20
CA SER A 70 23.44 -32.82 -1.52
C SER A 70 22.54 -32.38 -0.37
N GLY A 71 21.31 -32.90 -0.29
CA GLY A 71 20.25 -32.42 0.60
C GLY A 71 19.36 -31.33 -0.01
N ASP A 72 19.64 -30.91 -1.24
CA ASP A 72 18.79 -29.98 -1.99
C ASP A 72 17.58 -30.70 -2.59
N PHE A 73 16.51 -29.95 -2.86
CA PHE A 73 15.30 -30.47 -3.47
C PHE A 73 15.16 -29.98 -4.91
N GLU A 74 15.30 -30.90 -5.87
CA GLU A 74 15.11 -30.61 -7.29
C GLU A 74 13.62 -30.57 -7.61
N VAL A 75 13.16 -29.43 -8.10
CA VAL A 75 11.75 -29.17 -8.39
C VAL A 75 11.38 -29.68 -9.78
N LEU A 76 10.35 -30.53 -9.82
CA LEU A 76 9.80 -31.14 -11.04
C LEU A 76 8.44 -30.54 -11.45
N ASP A 77 7.62 -30.06 -10.50
CA ASP A 77 6.40 -29.30 -10.77
C ASP A 77 6.08 -28.34 -9.61
N ILE A 78 5.46 -27.20 -9.93
CA ILE A 78 5.00 -26.20 -8.96
C ILE A 78 3.52 -25.91 -9.25
N ARG A 79 2.69 -26.01 -8.21
CA ARG A 79 1.26 -25.69 -8.29
C ARG A 79 0.89 -24.66 -7.24
N PHE A 80 0.33 -23.56 -7.69
CA PHE A 80 -0.30 -22.56 -6.84
C PHE A 80 -1.77 -22.91 -6.63
N THR A 81 -2.38 -22.28 -5.62
CA THR A 81 -3.83 -22.28 -5.51
C THR A 81 -4.47 -21.60 -6.72
N GLU A 82 -5.67 -22.05 -7.06
CA GLU A 82 -6.52 -21.37 -8.06
C GLU A 82 -7.28 -20.20 -7.41
N TYR A 83 -7.95 -19.39 -8.23
CA TYR A 83 -8.80 -18.31 -7.73
C TYR A 83 -9.84 -18.83 -6.72
N ALA A 84 -10.06 -18.06 -5.67
CA ALA A 84 -11.11 -18.36 -4.70
C ALA A 84 -12.50 -18.34 -5.39
N PRO A 85 -13.47 -19.14 -4.91
CA PRO A 85 -14.82 -19.13 -5.47
C PRO A 85 -15.44 -17.72 -5.45
N GLN A 86 -15.89 -17.24 -6.61
CA GLN A 86 -16.50 -15.92 -6.76
C GLN A 86 -18.00 -16.05 -7.00
N GLN A 87 -18.79 -15.20 -6.32
CA GLN A 87 -20.22 -15.09 -6.61
C GLN A 87 -20.42 -14.40 -7.97
N PRO A 88 -21.41 -14.83 -8.78
CA PRO A 88 -21.68 -14.19 -10.06
C PRO A 88 -22.08 -12.73 -9.86
N ILE A 89 -21.68 -11.86 -10.80
CA ILE A 89 -22.09 -10.46 -10.81
C ILE A 89 -23.62 -10.43 -11.02
N PRO A 90 -24.39 -9.72 -10.17
CA PRO A 90 -25.82 -9.63 -10.34
C PRO A 90 -26.19 -8.99 -11.68
N GLU A 91 -27.07 -9.61 -12.45
CA GLU A 91 -27.64 -9.03 -13.67
C GLU A 91 -28.68 -7.96 -13.30
N VAL A 92 -28.23 -6.78 -12.89
CA VAL A 92 -29.11 -5.64 -12.65
C VAL A 92 -29.18 -4.79 -13.91
N SER A 93 -30.36 -4.70 -14.52
CA SER A 93 -30.63 -3.72 -15.57
C SER A 93 -30.75 -2.32 -14.95
N TYR A 94 -29.63 -1.62 -14.81
CA TYR A 94 -29.65 -0.24 -14.35
C TYR A 94 -30.28 0.68 -15.41
N LYS A 95 -31.15 1.60 -14.97
CA LYS A 95 -31.73 2.64 -15.86
C LYS A 95 -30.67 3.60 -16.41
N LYS A 96 -29.53 3.72 -15.73
CA LYS A 96 -28.38 4.56 -16.06
C LYS A 96 -27.09 3.83 -15.70
N ALA A 97 -26.02 4.04 -16.46
CA ALA A 97 -24.70 3.60 -16.09
C ALA A 97 -24.28 4.23 -14.75
N GLN A 98 -23.55 3.49 -13.93
CA GLN A 98 -23.04 3.95 -12.64
C GLN A 98 -21.54 3.66 -12.58
N TYR A 99 -20.76 4.62 -12.08
CA TYR A 99 -19.31 4.55 -12.03
C TYR A 99 -18.79 4.72 -10.61
N VAL A 100 -17.69 4.04 -10.29
CA VAL A 100 -16.90 4.30 -9.10
C VAL A 100 -15.61 4.95 -9.56
N ALA A 101 -15.32 6.15 -9.06
CA ALA A 101 -14.07 6.83 -9.35
C ALA A 101 -13.01 6.38 -8.34
N ILE A 102 -11.78 6.16 -8.81
CA ILE A 102 -10.64 5.79 -7.98
C ILE A 102 -9.52 6.78 -8.26
N ILE A 103 -9.02 7.43 -7.22
CA ILE A 103 -7.85 8.31 -7.26
C ILE A 103 -6.87 7.88 -6.18
N SER A 104 -5.59 8.14 -6.37
CA SER A 104 -4.53 7.79 -5.41
C SER A 104 -3.35 8.74 -5.60
N GLY A 105 -2.50 8.90 -4.58
CA GLY A 105 -1.28 9.68 -4.75
C GLY A 105 -1.54 11.16 -4.97
N LEU A 106 -2.47 11.75 -4.19
CA LEU A 106 -2.70 13.20 -4.23
C LEU A 106 -1.46 13.96 -3.80
N SER A 107 -0.64 13.36 -2.93
CA SER A 107 0.69 13.85 -2.53
C SER A 107 0.69 15.33 -2.15
N ILE A 108 -0.32 15.77 -1.39
CA ILE A 108 -0.46 17.16 -0.95
C ILE A 108 0.71 17.49 -0.02
N ASP A 109 1.47 18.51 -0.39
CA ASP A 109 2.60 19.04 0.37
C ASP A 109 2.43 20.55 0.64
N ASN A 110 3.43 21.16 1.27
CA ASN A 110 3.45 22.59 1.60
C ASN A 110 3.72 23.52 0.41
N SER A 111 4.15 22.99 -0.74
CA SER A 111 4.60 23.78 -1.88
C SER A 111 3.45 24.33 -2.73
N ALA A 112 2.20 23.94 -2.44
CA ALA A 112 0.98 24.28 -3.18
C ALA A 112 0.99 23.92 -4.69
N ASN A 113 2.05 23.27 -5.19
CA ASN A 113 2.18 22.89 -6.61
C ASN A 113 1.07 21.96 -7.09
N ASN A 114 0.47 21.19 -6.17
CA ASN A 114 -0.59 20.23 -6.48
C ASN A 114 -1.92 20.89 -6.88
N GLU A 115 -2.15 22.17 -6.60
CA GLU A 115 -3.44 22.83 -6.85
C GLU A 115 -3.81 22.86 -8.33
N ASN A 116 -2.81 22.91 -9.21
CA ASN A 116 -3.00 22.94 -10.66
C ASN A 116 -3.77 21.73 -11.20
N TYR A 117 -3.66 20.56 -10.56
CA TYR A 117 -4.42 19.36 -10.96
C TYR A 117 -5.54 18.99 -9.98
N LEU A 118 -5.43 19.37 -8.71
CA LEU A 118 -6.48 19.11 -7.72
C LEU A 118 -7.72 19.98 -7.96
N GLN A 119 -7.55 21.25 -8.36
CA GLN A 119 -8.68 22.14 -8.57
C GLN A 119 -9.57 21.69 -9.76
N PRO A 120 -9.02 21.37 -10.95
CA PRO A 120 -9.82 20.79 -12.04
C PRO A 120 -10.50 19.47 -11.65
N LEU A 121 -9.86 18.66 -10.79
CA LEU A 121 -10.44 17.41 -10.30
C LEU A 121 -11.70 17.67 -9.46
N VAL A 122 -11.66 18.65 -8.56
CA VAL A 122 -12.83 19.08 -7.77
C VAL A 122 -13.93 19.60 -8.70
N GLU A 123 -13.58 20.49 -9.62
CA GLU A 123 -14.54 21.07 -10.58
C GLU A 123 -15.19 20.00 -11.45
N PHE A 124 -14.46 18.96 -11.84
CA PHE A 124 -15.00 17.82 -12.57
C PHE A 124 -16.01 17.02 -11.74
N PHE A 125 -15.68 16.67 -10.49
CA PHE A 125 -16.60 15.96 -9.61
C PHE A 125 -17.83 16.78 -9.22
N ASN A 126 -17.71 18.11 -9.19
CA ASN A 126 -18.82 19.03 -8.97
C ASN A 126 -19.65 19.26 -10.26
N GLY A 127 -19.18 18.80 -11.43
CA GLY A 127 -19.85 18.97 -12.72
C GLY A 127 -19.71 20.37 -13.33
N GLU A 128 -18.73 21.13 -12.86
CA GLU A 128 -18.39 22.50 -13.27
C GLU A 128 -17.35 22.50 -14.40
N LEU A 129 -16.52 21.46 -14.50
CA LEU A 129 -15.52 21.30 -15.55
C LEU A 129 -16.08 20.54 -16.77
N GLY A 130 -15.77 21.04 -17.98
CA GLY A 130 -16.04 20.34 -19.24
C GLY A 130 -17.40 20.66 -19.87
N GLY A 131 -17.82 19.81 -20.81
CA GLY A 131 -19.06 19.95 -21.57
C GLY A 131 -20.24 19.13 -21.01
N ASP A 132 -21.33 19.06 -21.77
CA ASP A 132 -22.52 18.28 -21.37
C ASP A 132 -22.24 16.77 -21.26
N GLU A 133 -21.28 16.24 -22.01
CA GLU A 133 -20.86 14.84 -21.91
C GLU A 133 -20.10 14.54 -20.62
N ASP A 134 -19.14 15.40 -20.26
CA ASP A 134 -18.39 15.30 -19.01
C ASP A 134 -19.30 15.44 -17.80
N ARG A 135 -20.23 16.40 -17.84
CA ARG A 135 -21.24 16.58 -16.79
C ARG A 135 -22.15 15.36 -16.64
N LYS A 136 -22.54 14.71 -17.74
CA LYS A 136 -23.30 13.45 -17.71
C LYS A 136 -22.47 12.34 -17.08
N LEU A 137 -21.20 12.21 -17.43
CA LEU A 137 -20.32 11.20 -16.85
C LEU A 137 -20.13 11.40 -15.35
N SER A 138 -19.79 12.63 -14.94
CA SER A 138 -19.65 13.03 -13.53
C SER A 138 -20.93 12.75 -12.73
N SER A 139 -22.11 13.08 -13.28
CA SER A 139 -23.40 12.82 -12.62
C SER A 139 -23.74 11.34 -12.40
N ASN A 140 -23.05 10.43 -13.09
CA ASN A 140 -23.22 8.98 -12.95
C ASN A 140 -22.19 8.35 -11.99
N ILE A 141 -21.27 9.13 -11.42
CA ILE A 141 -20.32 8.66 -10.42
C ILE A 141 -21.06 8.51 -9.09
N VAL A 142 -21.12 7.28 -8.56
CA VAL A 142 -21.84 6.97 -7.33
C VAL A 142 -20.97 7.03 -6.09
N HIS A 143 -19.66 6.90 -6.25
CA HIS A 143 -18.71 6.88 -5.15
C HIS A 143 -17.30 7.23 -5.63
N LEU A 144 -16.54 7.96 -4.81
CA LEU A 144 -15.12 8.23 -5.00
C LEU A 144 -14.29 7.47 -3.95
N ILE A 145 -13.25 6.77 -4.38
CA ILE A 145 -12.28 6.11 -3.51
C ILE A 145 -10.93 6.82 -3.65
N ILE A 146 -10.42 7.35 -2.55
CA ILE A 146 -9.06 7.90 -2.42
C ILE A 146 -8.16 6.80 -1.81
N ALA A 147 -7.38 6.13 -2.66
CA ALA A 147 -6.56 4.97 -2.33
C ALA A 147 -5.13 5.35 -1.90
N GLY A 148 -5.02 6.01 -0.75
CA GLY A 148 -3.76 6.29 -0.07
C GLY A 148 -2.82 7.30 -0.74
N ASN A 149 -1.77 7.64 0.01
CA ASN A 149 -0.76 8.65 -0.35
C ASN A 149 -1.41 10.00 -0.64
N SER A 150 -2.32 10.40 0.25
CA SER A 150 -3.02 11.68 0.17
C SER A 150 -2.09 12.85 0.52
N LEU A 151 -1.14 12.61 1.42
CA LEU A 151 -0.12 13.55 1.86
C LEU A 151 1.26 13.10 1.35
N ASN A 152 2.17 14.05 1.18
CA ASN A 152 3.59 13.76 0.95
C ASN A 152 4.40 14.18 2.18
N THR A 153 4.72 13.21 3.05
CA THR A 153 5.48 13.44 4.28
C THR A 153 6.99 13.21 4.13
N LYS A 154 7.44 12.68 2.99
CA LYS A 154 8.87 12.39 2.72
C LYS A 154 9.73 13.65 2.66
N THR A 155 9.22 14.73 2.07
CA THR A 155 9.97 15.98 1.89
C THR A 155 10.29 16.66 3.21
N ASP A 156 9.46 16.49 4.24
CA ASP A 156 9.65 17.15 5.53
C ASP A 156 10.64 16.41 6.44
N VAL A 157 10.92 15.12 6.19
CA VAL A 157 11.89 14.34 6.98
C VAL A 157 13.29 14.45 6.40
N ASP A 158 13.45 14.34 5.07
CA ASP A 158 14.77 14.33 4.42
C ASP A 158 15.40 15.73 4.33
N SER A 159 14.60 16.80 4.13
CA SER A 159 15.10 18.17 4.08
C SER A 159 15.64 18.69 5.43
N ASN A 160 15.31 18.01 6.54
CA ASN A 160 15.76 18.37 7.88
C ASN A 160 17.01 17.60 8.34
N ILE A 161 17.53 16.66 7.53
CA ILE A 161 18.77 15.91 7.81
C ILE A 161 19.97 16.48 7.04
N SER A 162 19.74 17.31 6.02
CA SER A 162 20.78 18.01 5.27
C SER A 162 21.17 19.36 5.88
N ASP A 163 21.54 19.39 7.17
CA ASP A 163 22.31 20.49 7.73
C ASP A 163 23.28 19.97 8.79
N GLU A 164 24.56 20.21 8.51
CA GLU A 164 25.75 19.79 9.25
C GLU A 164 25.64 20.04 10.76
N GLN A 165 25.81 18.97 11.56
CA GLN A 165 26.50 19.03 12.85
C GLN A 165 26.81 17.63 13.41
N SER A 166 28.10 17.32 13.39
CA SER A 166 28.89 16.54 14.34
C SER A 166 28.13 15.59 15.29
N ALA A 167 28.32 14.29 15.05
CA ALA A 167 27.87 13.20 15.89
C ALA A 167 28.57 13.20 17.27
N SER A 168 28.01 13.90 18.26
CA SER A 168 28.27 13.62 19.68
C SER A 168 27.29 14.40 20.57
N GLU A 169 26.00 14.08 20.54
CA GLU A 169 25.06 14.31 21.65
C GLU A 169 23.68 13.75 21.26
N ILE A 170 22.97 13.14 22.22
CA ILE A 170 21.59 12.66 22.04
C ILE A 170 20.73 13.86 21.60
N PRO A 171 20.05 13.82 20.44
CA PRO A 171 19.37 14.99 19.91
C PRO A 171 18.16 15.33 20.79
N LYS A 172 18.33 16.31 21.69
CA LYS A 172 17.20 17.01 22.30
C LYS A 172 16.59 17.90 21.22
N ILE A 173 15.51 17.43 20.59
CA ILE A 173 14.73 18.24 19.65
C ILE A 173 14.31 19.53 20.38
N PRO A 174 14.74 20.73 19.93
CA PRO A 174 14.37 21.98 20.58
C PRO A 174 12.85 22.18 20.50
N LEU A 175 12.19 22.50 21.62
CA LEU A 175 10.73 22.75 21.70
C LEU A 175 10.21 23.78 20.67
N LYS A 176 11.05 24.69 20.18
CA LYS A 176 10.73 25.62 19.09
C LYS A 176 10.53 24.91 17.74
N LYS A 177 11.35 23.89 17.42
CA LYS A 177 11.24 23.12 16.17
C LYS A 177 9.99 22.24 16.12
N ILE A 178 9.46 21.84 17.27
CA ILE A 178 8.17 21.11 17.39
C ILE A 178 6.99 22.00 16.98
N ASN A 179 7.03 23.30 17.36
CA ASN A 179 6.00 24.26 16.96
C ASN A 179 6.02 24.57 15.46
N ASP A 180 7.18 24.53 14.81
CA ASP A 180 7.28 24.72 13.36
C ASP A 180 6.86 23.45 12.61
N PHE A 181 7.24 22.25 13.06
CA PHE A 181 6.77 20.97 12.49
C PHE A 181 5.24 20.83 12.58
N SER A 182 4.64 21.21 13.72
CA SER A 182 3.17 21.20 13.86
C SER A 182 2.48 22.21 12.95
N ARG A 183 3.12 23.32 12.57
CA ARG A 183 2.59 24.29 11.60
C ARG A 183 2.74 23.79 10.16
N ILE A 184 3.90 23.23 9.83
CA ILE A 184 4.26 22.66 8.52
C ILE A 184 3.37 21.45 8.19
N ALA A 185 3.06 20.59 9.16
CA ALA A 185 2.10 19.50 8.95
C ALA A 185 0.63 19.98 8.91
N SER A 186 0.32 21.16 9.45
CA SER A 186 -1.07 21.62 9.57
C SER A 186 -1.68 22.12 8.27
N ASP A 187 -0.89 22.70 7.37
CA ASP A 187 -1.43 23.27 6.12
C ASP A 187 -1.84 22.20 5.10
N PRO A 188 -1.02 21.17 4.81
CA PRO A 188 -1.40 20.08 3.90
C PRO A 188 -2.61 19.30 4.42
N LEU A 189 -2.72 19.12 5.74
CA LEU A 189 -3.87 18.48 6.38
C LEU A 189 -5.16 19.29 6.21
N LYS A 190 -5.09 20.63 6.38
CA LYS A 190 -6.25 21.51 6.16
C LYS A 190 -6.68 21.50 4.70
N ARG A 191 -5.72 21.54 3.76
CA ARG A 191 -5.98 21.48 2.32
C ARG A 191 -6.60 20.15 1.92
N LEU A 192 -6.12 19.04 2.48
CA LEU A 192 -6.75 17.72 2.29
C LEU A 192 -8.20 17.70 2.81
N ASP A 193 -8.45 18.21 4.01
CA ASP A 193 -9.80 18.25 4.59
C ASP A 193 -10.74 19.16 3.80
N GLN A 194 -10.25 20.29 3.29
CA GLN A 194 -11.01 21.19 2.42
C GLN A 194 -11.36 20.51 1.10
N LEU A 195 -10.37 19.90 0.43
CA LEU A 195 -10.55 19.14 -0.80
C LEU A 195 -11.61 18.04 -0.64
N ILE A 196 -11.51 17.26 0.43
CA ILE A 196 -12.47 16.19 0.72
C ILE A 196 -13.85 16.76 0.98
N LYS A 197 -13.98 17.85 1.75
CA LYS A 197 -15.27 18.50 1.99
C LYS A 197 -15.92 18.95 0.69
N ASP A 198 -15.16 19.59 -0.20
CA ASP A 198 -15.68 20.13 -1.45
C ASP A 198 -16.20 19.01 -2.36
N ILE A 199 -15.47 17.89 -2.46
CA ILE A 199 -15.91 16.73 -3.27
C ILE A 199 -17.03 15.95 -2.57
N ALA A 200 -16.90 15.70 -1.27
CA ALA A 200 -17.85 14.90 -0.48
C ALA A 200 -19.21 15.60 -0.31
N PHE A 201 -19.30 16.89 -0.61
CA PHE A 201 -20.58 17.59 -0.70
C PHE A 201 -21.42 17.09 -1.89
N CYS A 202 -20.77 16.71 -2.99
CA CYS A 202 -21.43 16.27 -4.23
C CYS A 202 -21.47 14.75 -4.38
N ILE A 203 -20.39 14.05 -4.01
CA ILE A 203 -20.22 12.59 -4.24
C ILE A 203 -19.76 11.89 -2.96
N PRO A 204 -20.40 10.78 -2.54
CA PRO A 204 -19.91 9.96 -1.43
C PRO A 204 -18.45 9.56 -1.62
N THR A 205 -17.60 9.89 -0.64
CA THR A 205 -16.14 9.76 -0.77
C THR A 205 -15.57 8.92 0.37
N SER A 206 -14.80 7.90 0.02
CA SER A 206 -14.00 7.11 0.95
C SER A 206 -12.52 7.46 0.85
N ILE A 207 -11.83 7.56 1.98
CA ILE A 207 -10.37 7.73 2.03
C ILE A 207 -9.71 6.59 2.79
N MET A 208 -8.72 5.97 2.17
CA MET A 208 -7.81 5.00 2.78
C MET A 208 -6.44 5.64 3.05
N PRO A 209 -5.75 5.25 4.13
CA PRO A 209 -4.36 5.64 4.36
C PRO A 209 -3.40 4.92 3.40
N GLY A 210 -2.33 5.61 3.00
CA GLY A 210 -1.19 5.05 2.27
C GLY A 210 0.08 4.99 3.11
N GLU A 211 1.21 4.79 2.44
CA GLU A 211 2.54 4.68 3.06
C GLU A 211 3.02 6.02 3.63
N PHE A 212 2.70 7.13 2.95
CA PHE A 212 3.15 8.47 3.35
C PHE A 212 2.11 9.27 4.13
N ASP A 213 0.96 8.66 4.45
CA ASP A 213 -0.05 9.31 5.28
C ASP A 213 0.23 9.10 6.77
N PHE A 214 -0.28 9.98 7.63
CA PHE A 214 -0.14 9.88 9.09
C PHE A 214 -1.02 8.77 9.70
N SER A 215 -0.73 7.52 9.36
CA SER A 215 -1.30 6.30 9.95
C SER A 215 -0.20 5.37 10.45
N ASN A 216 -0.55 4.20 10.99
CA ASN A 216 0.43 3.17 11.31
C ASN A 216 1.08 2.61 10.02
N LEU A 217 2.36 2.25 10.12
CA LEU A 217 3.14 1.71 9.00
C LEU A 217 2.77 0.25 8.65
N THR A 218 2.23 -0.48 9.61
CA THR A 218 1.94 -1.91 9.47
C THR A 218 0.57 -2.16 8.84
N LEU A 219 0.44 -3.22 8.04
CA LEU A 219 -0.87 -3.71 7.60
C LEU A 219 -1.56 -4.56 8.68
N PRO A 220 -2.89 -4.45 8.86
CA PRO A 220 -3.77 -3.45 8.25
C PRO A 220 -3.57 -2.05 8.87
N GLN A 221 -3.52 -1.02 8.02
CA GLN A 221 -3.45 0.38 8.46
C GLN A 221 -4.83 0.83 8.96
N GLN A 222 -4.83 1.50 10.12
CA GLN A 222 -6.01 2.09 10.72
C GLN A 222 -6.44 3.35 9.95
N PRO A 223 -7.73 3.72 10.01
CA PRO A 223 -8.19 4.96 9.38
C PRO A 223 -7.43 6.16 9.93
N LEU A 224 -7.31 7.20 9.12
CA LEU A 224 -6.63 8.43 9.49
C LEU A 224 -7.27 9.06 10.75
N HIS A 225 -6.49 9.76 11.56
CA HIS A 225 -7.04 10.27 12.82
C HIS A 225 -8.16 11.29 12.56
N LYS A 226 -9.27 11.20 13.32
CA LYS A 226 -10.46 12.06 13.12
C LYS A 226 -10.19 13.56 13.30
N ALA A 227 -9.10 13.92 13.98
CA ALA A 227 -8.70 15.32 14.14
C ALA A 227 -8.18 15.94 12.83
N PHE A 228 -7.88 15.13 11.81
CA PHE A 228 -7.48 15.66 10.50
C PHE A 228 -8.68 16.13 9.67
N PHE A 229 -9.90 15.69 10.03
CA PHE A 229 -11.12 15.98 9.28
C PHE A 229 -12.09 16.80 10.13
N HIS A 230 -11.82 18.08 10.30
CA HIS A 230 -12.70 18.99 11.03
C HIS A 230 -13.92 19.35 10.18
N LEU A 231 -13.69 19.65 8.90
CA LEU A 231 -14.66 20.10 7.93
C LEU A 231 -15.45 18.91 7.36
N SER A 232 -14.75 17.87 6.87
CA SER A 232 -15.39 16.72 6.23
C SER A 232 -16.23 15.89 7.20
N ARG A 233 -15.92 15.94 8.51
CA ARG A 233 -16.70 15.23 9.54
C ARG A 233 -18.11 15.80 9.71
N GLU A 234 -18.35 17.06 9.35
CA GLU A 234 -19.69 17.65 9.34
C GLU A 234 -20.63 16.93 8.35
N LEU A 235 -20.07 16.25 7.35
CA LEU A 235 -20.80 15.51 6.33
C LEU A 235 -21.19 14.08 6.77
N LYS A 236 -20.75 13.64 7.95
CA LYS A 236 -21.05 12.30 8.48
C LYS A 236 -22.55 11.98 8.59
N PRO A 237 -23.44 12.90 9.02
CA PRO A 237 -24.88 12.63 9.07
C PRO A 237 -25.51 12.33 7.71
N PHE A 238 -24.87 12.77 6.62
CA PHE A 238 -25.34 12.55 5.24
C PHE A 238 -24.74 11.30 4.60
N ASN A 239 -23.90 10.54 5.32
CA ASN A 239 -23.15 9.39 4.78
C ASN A 239 -22.34 9.72 3.52
N SER A 240 -21.81 10.95 3.44
CA SER A 240 -21.04 11.38 2.27
C SER A 240 -19.52 11.25 2.44
N PHE A 241 -19.03 11.07 3.66
CA PHE A 241 -17.59 10.90 3.92
C PHE A 241 -17.30 9.68 4.78
N PHE A 242 -16.37 8.83 4.31
CA PHE A 242 -15.96 7.59 4.95
C PHE A 242 -14.44 7.52 5.11
N ASN A 243 -13.98 7.59 6.35
CA ASN A 243 -12.58 7.35 6.69
C ASN A 243 -12.40 5.89 7.10
N ILE A 244 -11.66 5.13 6.30
CA ILE A 244 -11.62 3.66 6.32
C ILE A 244 -10.19 3.11 6.47
N THR A 245 -10.07 1.80 6.71
CA THR A 245 -8.79 1.09 6.85
C THR A 245 -8.13 0.83 5.49
N ASN A 246 -6.85 0.46 5.49
CA ASN A 246 -6.18 -0.16 4.35
C ASN A 246 -5.67 -1.55 4.76
N PRO A 247 -6.03 -2.65 4.06
CA PRO A 247 -6.95 -2.74 2.92
C PRO A 247 -8.42 -2.51 3.33
N SER A 248 -9.29 -2.38 2.33
CA SER A 248 -10.75 -2.26 2.53
C SER A 248 -11.56 -3.03 1.49
N TYR A 249 -12.80 -3.33 1.87
CA TYR A 249 -13.83 -3.84 0.98
C TYR A 249 -14.93 -2.80 0.77
N TRP A 250 -15.54 -2.80 -0.41
CA TRP A 250 -16.74 -2.03 -0.72
C TRP A 250 -17.76 -2.93 -1.40
N SER A 251 -19.04 -2.59 -1.28
CA SER A 251 -20.12 -3.25 -1.98
C SER A 251 -21.01 -2.20 -2.63
N PHE A 252 -21.03 -2.20 -3.96
CA PHE A 252 -21.89 -1.32 -4.76
C PHE A 252 -22.81 -2.18 -5.60
N ASN A 253 -24.11 -2.13 -5.31
CA ASN A 253 -25.16 -2.87 -6.02
C ASN A 253 -24.87 -4.38 -6.19
N GLY A 254 -24.26 -5.02 -5.19
CA GLY A 254 -23.90 -6.43 -5.22
C GLY A 254 -22.57 -6.75 -5.91
N ILE A 255 -21.87 -5.75 -6.45
CA ILE A 255 -20.46 -5.87 -6.86
C ILE A 255 -19.59 -5.57 -5.65
N THR A 256 -18.76 -6.53 -5.27
CA THR A 256 -17.78 -6.37 -4.18
C THR A 256 -16.44 -5.97 -4.77
N LEU A 257 -15.85 -4.90 -4.24
CA LEU A 257 -14.48 -4.49 -4.54
C LEU A 257 -13.59 -4.73 -3.32
N LEU A 258 -12.37 -5.17 -3.58
CA LEU A 258 -11.28 -5.25 -2.62
C LEU A 258 -10.14 -4.39 -3.16
N GLY A 259 -9.55 -3.57 -2.30
CA GLY A 259 -8.44 -2.71 -2.66
C GLY A 259 -7.53 -2.40 -1.48
N ASP A 260 -6.30 -2.08 -1.81
CA ASP A 260 -5.29 -1.56 -0.90
C ASP A 260 -4.63 -0.31 -1.50
N SER A 261 -3.73 0.33 -0.76
CA SER A 261 -3.02 1.54 -1.18
C SER A 261 -1.70 1.26 -1.93
N GLY A 262 -1.52 0.04 -2.46
CA GLY A 262 -0.43 -0.35 -3.35
C GLY A 262 0.85 -0.84 -2.66
N GLN A 263 0.97 -0.75 -1.33
CA GLN A 263 2.18 -1.19 -0.63
C GLN A 263 2.53 -2.67 -0.85
N PRO A 264 1.58 -3.63 -0.86
CA PRO A 264 1.90 -5.03 -1.09
C PRO A 264 2.57 -5.29 -2.44
N ILE A 265 2.02 -4.74 -3.51
CA ILE A 265 2.56 -4.91 -4.87
C ILE A 265 3.91 -4.22 -5.03
N ASN A 266 4.05 -3.00 -4.49
CA ASN A 266 5.31 -2.27 -4.50
C ASN A 266 6.41 -2.98 -3.69
N ASP A 267 6.05 -3.65 -2.60
CA ASP A 267 6.99 -4.43 -1.81
C ASP A 267 7.44 -5.69 -2.55
N MET A 268 6.50 -6.48 -3.08
CA MET A 268 6.80 -7.66 -3.90
C MET A 268 7.72 -7.36 -5.08
N TYR A 269 7.49 -6.24 -5.77
CA TYR A 269 8.27 -5.82 -6.93
C TYR A 269 9.77 -5.68 -6.64
N LYS A 270 10.15 -5.35 -5.40
CA LYS A 270 11.55 -5.23 -4.97
C LYS A 270 12.28 -6.57 -4.96
N TYR A 271 11.55 -7.68 -4.85
CA TYR A 271 12.09 -9.04 -4.70
C TYR A 271 12.05 -9.86 -6.00
N LEU A 272 11.79 -9.24 -7.15
CA LEU A 272 11.71 -9.94 -8.43
C LEU A 272 12.88 -9.59 -9.34
N HIS A 273 13.49 -10.59 -9.97
CA HIS A 273 14.69 -10.42 -10.81
C HIS A 273 14.39 -9.62 -12.09
N GLU A 274 13.23 -9.82 -12.70
CA GLU A 274 12.87 -9.18 -13.96
C GLU A 274 12.42 -7.73 -13.75
N TYR A 275 13.04 -6.79 -14.46
CA TYR A 275 12.75 -5.35 -14.36
C TYR A 275 11.50 -4.92 -15.12
N ASP A 276 10.92 -5.79 -15.96
CA ASP A 276 9.80 -5.47 -16.85
C ASP A 276 8.50 -6.20 -16.51
N ILE A 277 8.37 -6.75 -15.29
CA ILE A 277 7.12 -7.38 -14.85
C ILE A 277 6.03 -6.32 -14.67
N ASP A 278 4.90 -6.52 -15.33
CA ASP A 278 3.71 -5.70 -15.12
C ASP A 278 3.18 -5.93 -13.69
N ARG A 279 2.91 -4.83 -12.98
CA ARG A 279 2.28 -4.89 -11.64
C ARG A 279 0.91 -5.55 -11.69
N LEU A 280 0.22 -5.51 -12.83
CA LEU A 280 -1.04 -6.24 -13.02
C LEU A 280 -0.85 -7.76 -12.94
N ASP A 281 0.28 -8.28 -13.43
CA ASP A 281 0.60 -9.71 -13.31
C ASP A 281 0.84 -10.09 -11.84
N LEU A 282 1.47 -9.20 -11.06
CA LEU A 282 1.62 -9.39 -9.62
C LEU A 282 0.28 -9.39 -8.89
N MET A 283 -0.62 -8.47 -9.25
CA MET A 283 -1.97 -8.44 -8.68
C MET A 283 -2.73 -9.73 -9.02
N ASN A 284 -2.64 -10.20 -10.26
CA ASN A 284 -3.25 -11.47 -10.67
C ASN A 284 -2.67 -12.66 -9.90
N GLN A 285 -1.36 -12.64 -9.66
CA GLN A 285 -0.69 -13.69 -8.92
C GLN A 285 -1.08 -13.70 -7.43
N CYS A 286 -1.26 -12.52 -6.80
CA CYS A 286 -1.82 -12.41 -5.46
C CYS A 286 -3.22 -13.05 -5.34
N LEU A 287 -4.08 -12.87 -6.36
CA LEU A 287 -5.39 -13.50 -6.40
C LEU A 287 -5.30 -15.03 -6.46
N ARG A 288 -4.34 -15.56 -7.24
CA ARG A 288 -4.07 -17.01 -7.30
C ARG A 288 -3.55 -17.54 -5.97
N TRP A 289 -2.59 -16.85 -5.34
CA TRP A 289 -2.10 -17.21 -4.00
C TRP A 289 -3.12 -17.01 -2.88
N GLN A 290 -4.29 -16.42 -3.19
CA GLN A 290 -5.33 -16.10 -2.22
C GLN A 290 -4.82 -15.25 -1.03
N THR A 291 -3.84 -14.38 -1.30
CA THR A 291 -3.27 -13.45 -0.32
C THR A 291 -2.92 -12.13 -0.98
N ILE A 292 -3.33 -11.02 -0.37
CA ILE A 292 -3.06 -9.66 -0.88
C ILE A 292 -1.64 -9.18 -0.59
N ALA A 293 -0.98 -9.77 0.41
CA ALA A 293 0.33 -9.35 0.89
C ALA A 293 1.15 -10.59 1.31
N PRO A 294 1.65 -11.38 0.34
CA PRO A 294 2.40 -12.60 0.60
C PRO A 294 3.68 -12.32 1.40
N THR A 295 4.34 -11.20 1.12
CA THR A 295 5.62 -10.84 1.73
C THR A 295 5.52 -10.36 3.18
N ALA A 296 4.29 -10.26 3.72
CA ALA A 296 4.04 -9.87 5.09
C ALA A 296 3.95 -11.11 6.00
N PRO A 297 4.66 -11.16 7.15
CA PRO A 297 5.31 -10.06 7.85
C PRO A 297 6.82 -9.87 7.56
N ASP A 298 7.42 -10.68 6.70
CA ASP A 298 8.88 -10.76 6.55
C ASP A 298 9.52 -9.45 6.04
N THR A 299 8.87 -8.77 5.10
CA THR A 299 9.40 -7.54 4.48
C THR A 299 8.42 -6.38 4.61
N LEU A 300 7.14 -6.67 4.44
CA LEU A 300 6.07 -5.72 4.69
C LEU A 300 5.56 -5.87 6.12
N GLY A 301 5.68 -4.80 6.92
CA GLY A 301 5.25 -4.81 8.31
C GLY A 301 3.78 -5.19 8.44
N LYS A 302 3.47 -6.16 9.30
CA LYS A 302 2.10 -6.61 9.56
C LYS A 302 1.85 -6.74 11.05
N PHE A 303 0.67 -6.30 11.48
CA PHE A 303 0.25 -6.51 12.85
C PHE A 303 0.06 -8.01 13.11
N LEU A 304 0.77 -8.55 14.10
CA LEU A 304 0.60 -9.92 14.53
C LEU A 304 -0.78 -10.09 15.14
N LYS A 305 -1.68 -10.76 14.40
CA LYS A 305 -2.93 -11.24 14.96
C LYS A 305 -2.60 -12.39 15.90
N ILE A 306 -2.45 -12.09 17.19
CA ILE A 306 -2.39 -13.12 18.23
C ILE A 306 -3.74 -13.83 18.20
N ALA A 307 -3.80 -14.96 17.53
CA ALA A 307 -4.95 -15.84 17.61
C ALA A 307 -5.02 -16.30 19.07
N ALA A 308 -5.90 -15.68 19.86
CA ALA A 308 -6.25 -16.23 21.16
C ALA A 308 -6.77 -17.64 20.89
N ARG A 309 -5.94 -18.65 21.18
CA ARG A 309 -6.38 -20.04 21.27
C ARG A 309 -7.53 -20.01 22.28
N LYS A 310 -8.77 -20.10 21.78
CA LYS A 310 -9.87 -20.58 22.60
C LYS A 310 -9.50 -22.03 22.90
N GLU A 311 -8.84 -22.25 24.03
CA GLU A 311 -8.80 -23.56 24.65
C GLU A 311 -10.26 -23.99 24.78
N LYS A 312 -10.63 -25.03 24.05
CA LYS A 312 -11.92 -25.70 24.23
C LYS A 312 -11.87 -26.29 25.64
N SER A 313 -12.60 -25.67 26.56
CA SER A 313 -13.01 -26.28 27.83
C SER A 313 -14.00 -27.40 27.57
#